data_AF-A0A193SRJ8-F1
#
_entry.id   AF-A0A193SRJ8-F1
#
_cell.length_a   1.000
_cell.length_b   1.000
_cell.length_c   1.000
_cell.angle_alpha   90.00
_cell.angle_beta   90.00
_cell.angle_gamma   90.00
#
_symmetry.space_group_name_H-M   'P 1'
#
loop_
_entity.id
_entity.type
_entity.pdbx_description
1 polymer ?
#
loop_
_entity_poly.entity_id
_entity_poly.type
_entity_poly.pdbx_seq_one_letter_code
_entity_poly.pdbx_strand_id
1 'polypeptide(L)'
;MSCILDDERCIPELLTQLRSLSLDFLSGAQTAAAVDTRPDGLTQQAEMPEEGLGCLEALRTYWQRYADGHSRSTGPRYYGFVTGGVTPAALAGDWLVSVLDQNVATERHSIAAFIEAQVLTFISNLLKLPAGLFQGVLTTGATAANLVGLSSAREWCGEQAGVSIAKELQQPLR
;
A
#
# COMPACT_ATOMS: atom_id res chain seq x y z
N MET A 1 -0.80 -18.42 -22.55
CA MET A 1 -1.40 -17.14 -22.99
C MET A 1 -2.93 -17.11 -22.94
N SER A 2 -3.65 -18.21 -22.68
CA SER A 2 -5.12 -18.21 -22.57
C SER A 2 -5.63 -17.51 -21.30
N CYS A 3 -5.06 -17.84 -20.13
CA CYS A 3 -5.63 -17.48 -18.83
C CYS A 3 -5.77 -15.97 -18.56
N ILE A 4 -4.81 -15.13 -18.98
CA ILE A 4 -4.91 -13.66 -18.81
C ILE A 4 -6.07 -13.08 -19.63
N LEU A 5 -6.24 -13.53 -20.88
CA LEU A 5 -7.32 -13.07 -21.75
C LEU A 5 -8.69 -13.58 -21.27
N ASP A 6 -8.71 -14.73 -20.61
CA ASP A 6 -9.90 -15.27 -19.96
C ASP A 6 -10.25 -14.48 -18.69
N ASP A 7 -9.25 -14.07 -17.90
CA ASP A 7 -9.44 -13.23 -16.70
C ASP A 7 -10.05 -11.85 -17.03
N GLU A 8 -9.61 -11.20 -18.11
CA GLU A 8 -10.18 -9.93 -18.58
C GLU A 8 -11.68 -10.06 -18.88
N ARG A 9 -12.09 -11.17 -19.47
CA ARG A 9 -13.51 -11.45 -19.79
C ARG A 9 -14.33 -11.75 -18.55
N CYS A 10 -13.69 -12.23 -17.48
CA CYS A 10 -14.32 -12.65 -16.23
C CYS A 10 -14.25 -11.59 -15.12
N ILE A 11 -13.79 -10.36 -15.40
CA ILE A 11 -13.69 -9.27 -14.39
C ILE A 11 -14.96 -9.12 -13.53
N PRO A 12 -16.19 -9.09 -14.08
CA PRO A 12 -17.40 -8.93 -13.25
C PRO A 12 -17.60 -10.07 -12.24
N GLU A 13 -17.33 -11.30 -12.64
CA GLU A 13 -17.42 -12.47 -11.77
C GLU A 13 -16.31 -12.44 -10.71
N LEU A 14 -15.08 -12.15 -11.13
CA LEU A 14 -13.92 -11.99 -10.26
C LEU A 14 -14.18 -10.98 -9.14
N LEU A 15 -14.65 -9.79 -9.48
CA LEU A 15 -14.95 -8.74 -8.51
C LEU A 15 -16.11 -9.11 -7.58
N THR A 16 -17.09 -9.87 -8.08
CA THR A 16 -18.20 -10.38 -7.26
C THR A 16 -17.70 -11.38 -6.22
N GLN A 17 -16.86 -12.33 -6.61
CA GLN A 17 -16.27 -13.29 -5.68
C GLN A 17 -15.35 -12.63 -4.67
N LEU A 18 -14.46 -11.72 -5.11
CA LEU A 18 -13.57 -10.97 -4.23
C LEU A 18 -14.34 -10.14 -3.20
N ARG A 19 -15.43 -9.50 -3.62
CA ARG A 19 -16.33 -8.77 -2.71
C ARG A 19 -16.91 -9.70 -1.64
N SER A 20 -17.40 -10.88 -2.01
CA SER A 20 -17.93 -11.85 -1.05
C SER A 20 -16.87 -12.24 -0.02
N LEU A 21 -15.69 -12.66 -0.48
CA LEU A 21 -14.57 -13.03 0.40
C LEU A 21 -14.15 -11.88 1.34
N SER A 22 -14.12 -10.66 0.81
CA SER A 22 -13.77 -9.46 1.59
C SER A 22 -14.79 -9.21 2.72
N LEU A 23 -16.09 -9.31 2.41
CA LEU A 23 -17.15 -9.13 3.41
C LEU A 23 -17.12 -10.21 4.49
N ASP A 24 -16.91 -11.47 4.09
CA ASP A 24 -16.78 -12.60 5.01
C ASP A 24 -15.56 -12.42 5.93
N PHE A 25 -14.42 -12.01 5.37
CA PHE A 25 -13.19 -11.77 6.13
C PHE A 25 -13.37 -10.65 7.17
N LEU A 26 -13.93 -9.50 6.76
CA LEU A 26 -14.15 -8.34 7.62
C LEU A 26 -15.17 -8.64 8.72
N SER A 27 -16.24 -9.36 8.39
CA SER A 27 -17.25 -9.78 9.37
C SER A 27 -16.67 -10.73 10.40
N GLY A 28 -15.89 -11.73 9.95
CA GLY A 28 -15.23 -12.70 10.83
C GLY A 28 -14.18 -12.08 11.76
N ALA A 29 -13.48 -11.02 11.33
CA ALA A 29 -12.49 -10.33 12.15
C ALA A 29 -13.07 -9.77 13.46
N GLN A 30 -14.38 -9.51 13.51
CA GLN A 30 -15.07 -9.03 14.71
C GLN A 30 -15.13 -10.05 15.84
N THR A 31 -15.03 -11.35 15.57
CA THR A 31 -15.20 -12.42 16.58
C THR A 31 -14.07 -13.46 16.60
N ALA A 32 -13.34 -13.62 15.50
CA ALA A 32 -12.22 -14.55 15.38
C ALA A 32 -11.02 -14.21 16.28
N ALA A 33 -10.13 -15.19 16.50
CA ALA A 33 -8.84 -14.94 17.12
C ALA A 33 -8.04 -13.90 16.33
N ALA A 34 -7.33 -13.00 17.03
CA ALA A 34 -6.61 -11.91 16.40
C ALA A 34 -5.41 -12.39 15.56
N VAL A 35 -4.77 -13.47 16.00
CA VAL A 35 -3.62 -14.11 15.33
C VAL A 35 -3.87 -15.60 15.37
N ASP A 36 -3.59 -16.30 14.27
CA ASP A 36 -3.47 -17.75 14.31
C ASP A 36 -2.10 -18.12 14.89
N THR A 37 -2.10 -18.70 16.09
CA THR A 37 -0.89 -19.11 16.79
C THR A 37 -0.55 -20.57 16.56
N ARG A 38 -1.32 -21.30 15.73
CA ARG A 38 -1.03 -22.69 15.35
C ARG A 38 0.04 -22.66 14.26
N PRO A 39 1.31 -22.97 14.57
CA PRO A 39 2.39 -22.75 13.63
C PRO A 39 2.75 -24.10 13.01
N ASP A 40 1.82 -24.78 12.32
CA ASP A 40 2.15 -26.05 11.67
C ASP A 40 1.20 -26.34 10.51
N GLY A 41 1.74 -26.55 9.31
CA GLY A 41 1.01 -27.07 8.14
C GLY A 41 1.19 -26.30 6.82
N LEU A 42 1.76 -25.09 6.84
CA LEU A 42 2.07 -24.38 5.60
C LEU A 42 3.40 -24.86 5.02
N THR A 43 3.35 -25.74 4.03
CA THR A 43 4.51 -26.06 3.20
C THR A 43 4.78 -24.89 2.25
N GLN A 44 6.03 -24.48 2.04
CA GLN A 44 6.34 -23.55 0.94
C GLN A 44 6.28 -24.31 -0.38
N GLN A 45 5.68 -23.72 -1.41
CA GLN A 45 5.78 -24.27 -2.77
C GLN A 45 7.22 -24.14 -3.27
N ALA A 46 7.81 -25.26 -3.72
CA ALA A 46 9.21 -25.29 -4.13
C ALA A 46 9.44 -24.75 -5.55
N GLU A 47 8.46 -24.92 -6.45
CA GLU A 47 8.60 -24.62 -7.88
C GLU A 47 7.45 -23.75 -8.39
N MET A 48 7.75 -22.84 -9.31
CA MET A 48 6.75 -22.03 -9.99
C MET A 48 6.07 -22.86 -11.09
N PRO A 49 4.71 -22.85 -11.20
CA PRO A 49 4.03 -23.59 -12.26
C PRO A 49 4.42 -23.07 -13.66
N GLU A 50 4.56 -23.97 -14.63
CA GLU A 50 4.82 -23.61 -16.03
C GLU A 50 3.61 -22.95 -16.70
N GLU A 51 2.40 -23.29 -16.25
CA GLU A 51 1.15 -22.73 -16.74
C GLU A 51 0.43 -21.92 -15.65
N GLY A 52 -0.10 -20.75 -16.03
CA GLY A 52 -0.87 -19.91 -15.12
C GLY A 52 -2.26 -20.48 -14.86
N LEU A 53 -2.69 -20.49 -13.59
CA LEU A 53 -3.98 -21.05 -13.15
C LEU A 53 -5.20 -20.22 -13.58
N GLY A 54 -5.01 -18.95 -13.94
CA GLY A 54 -6.11 -17.98 -14.04
C GLY A 54 -6.53 -17.43 -12.68
N CYS A 55 -7.11 -16.24 -12.66
CA CYS A 55 -7.34 -15.46 -11.45
C CYS A 55 -8.33 -16.12 -10.48
N LEU A 56 -9.44 -16.69 -10.98
CA LEU A 56 -10.43 -17.37 -10.13
C LEU A 56 -9.83 -18.57 -9.38
N GLU A 57 -9.11 -19.41 -10.11
CA GLU A 57 -8.49 -20.61 -9.54
C GLU A 57 -7.32 -20.26 -8.63
N ALA A 58 -6.55 -19.22 -8.97
CA ALA A 58 -5.52 -18.68 -8.11
C ALA A 58 -6.10 -18.14 -6.80
N LEU A 59 -7.20 -17.37 -6.86
CA LEU A 59 -7.89 -16.84 -5.69
C LEU A 59 -8.44 -17.95 -4.79
N ARG A 60 -9.06 -18.97 -5.40
CA ARG A 60 -9.57 -20.16 -4.69
C ARG A 60 -8.44 -20.90 -3.98
N THR A 61 -7.35 -21.18 -4.70
CA THR A 61 -6.18 -21.90 -4.16
C THR A 61 -5.51 -21.10 -3.04
N TYR A 62 -5.38 -19.79 -3.22
CA TYR A 62 -4.84 -18.89 -2.22
C TYR A 62 -5.67 -18.94 -0.94
N TRP A 63 -6.99 -18.76 -1.05
CA TRP A 63 -7.86 -18.69 0.11
C TRP A 63 -7.91 -20.03 0.86
N GLN A 64 -7.97 -21.15 0.15
CA GLN A 64 -7.94 -22.48 0.77
C GLN A 64 -6.66 -22.74 1.57
N ARG A 65 -5.53 -22.20 1.12
CA ARG A 65 -4.23 -22.45 1.73
C ARG A 65 -3.90 -21.46 2.83
N TYR A 66 -4.25 -20.19 2.66
CA TYR A 66 -3.70 -19.10 3.49
C TYR A 66 -4.76 -18.35 4.31
N ALA A 67 -6.06 -18.57 4.12
CA ALA A 67 -7.11 -17.79 4.79
C ALA A 67 -7.01 -17.83 6.33
N ASP A 68 -6.70 -18.99 6.89
CA ASP A 68 -6.57 -19.16 8.35
C ASP A 68 -5.33 -18.47 8.91
N GLY A 69 -4.25 -18.37 8.12
CA GLY A 69 -3.00 -17.73 8.51
C GLY A 69 -3.04 -16.20 8.52
N HIS A 70 -4.10 -15.59 7.99
CA HIS A 70 -4.25 -14.15 8.01
C HIS A 70 -4.59 -13.63 9.42
N SER A 71 -3.74 -12.75 9.95
CA SER A 71 -4.04 -11.99 11.14
C SER A 71 -5.34 -11.21 10.98
N ARG A 72 -6.17 -11.19 12.02
CA ARG A 72 -7.42 -10.42 12.08
C ARG A 72 -7.15 -9.03 12.65
N SER A 73 -6.14 -8.33 12.12
CA SER A 73 -5.72 -7.00 12.58
C SER A 73 -6.73 -5.89 12.30
N THR A 74 -7.66 -6.13 11.37
CA THR A 74 -8.82 -5.26 11.13
C THR A 74 -9.89 -5.37 12.21
N GLY A 75 -9.80 -6.35 13.10
CA GLY A 75 -10.73 -6.57 14.21
C GLY A 75 -10.31 -5.84 15.50
N PRO A 76 -11.23 -5.69 16.46
CA PRO A 76 -11.03 -4.86 17.66
C PRO A 76 -10.10 -5.49 18.71
N ARG A 77 -9.63 -6.74 18.49
CA ARG A 77 -8.86 -7.53 19.46
C ARG A 77 -7.37 -7.69 19.09
N TYR A 78 -6.90 -7.01 18.04
CA TYR A 78 -5.49 -7.05 17.67
C TYR A 78 -4.74 -5.88 18.30
N TYR A 79 -3.87 -6.18 19.27
CA TYR A 79 -3.09 -5.18 20.02
C TYR A 79 -1.57 -5.29 19.81
N GLY A 80 -1.15 -6.02 18.78
CA GLY A 80 0.28 -6.19 18.46
C GLY A 80 0.81 -5.07 17.56
N PHE A 81 2.05 -4.63 17.81
CA PHE A 81 2.78 -3.69 16.95
C PHE A 81 2.02 -2.39 16.61
N VAL A 82 2.54 -1.62 15.65
CA VAL A 82 1.81 -0.52 15.00
C VAL A 82 1.13 -1.08 13.75
N THR A 83 0.25 -2.06 13.96
CA THR A 83 -0.56 -2.66 12.90
C THR A 83 -1.97 -2.09 13.02
N GLY A 84 -2.24 -1.05 12.24
CA GLY A 84 -3.57 -0.42 12.22
C GLY A 84 -4.63 -1.31 11.57
N GLY A 85 -5.90 -1.02 11.86
CA GLY A 85 -7.04 -1.51 11.08
C GLY A 85 -7.41 -0.51 10.00
N VAL A 86 -7.81 -0.99 8.82
CA VAL A 86 -8.27 -0.13 7.73
C VAL A 86 -9.66 0.44 8.05
N THR A 87 -9.85 1.74 7.83
CA THR A 87 -11.20 2.33 7.93
C THR A 87 -12.00 2.00 6.67
N PRO A 88 -13.35 1.94 6.74
CA PRO A 88 -14.16 1.70 5.54
C PRO A 88 -13.88 2.70 4.39
N ALA A 89 -13.61 3.97 4.73
CA ALA A 89 -13.28 4.99 3.73
C ALA A 89 -11.91 4.73 3.07
N ALA A 90 -10.89 4.35 3.84
CA ALA A 90 -9.57 4.02 3.30
C ALA A 90 -9.64 2.77 2.40
N LEU A 91 -10.37 1.74 2.81
CA LEU A 91 -10.56 0.52 2.01
C LEU A 91 -11.24 0.81 0.67
N ALA A 92 -12.30 1.63 0.68
CA ALA A 92 -12.97 2.05 -0.54
C ALA A 92 -12.06 2.90 -1.44
N GLY A 93 -11.21 3.75 -0.83
CA GLY A 93 -10.18 4.51 -1.52
C GLY A 93 -9.18 3.61 -2.24
N ASP A 94 -8.63 2.60 -1.56
CA ASP A 94 -7.66 1.66 -2.15
C ASP A 94 -8.26 0.85 -3.31
N TRP A 95 -9.53 0.43 -3.19
CA TRP A 95 -10.26 -0.21 -4.29
C TRP A 95 -10.38 0.74 -5.49
N LEU A 96 -10.78 1.99 -5.26
CA LEU A 96 -10.94 2.96 -6.33
C LEU A 96 -9.61 3.31 -7.00
N VAL A 97 -8.55 3.54 -6.23
CA VAL A 97 -7.21 3.84 -6.75
C VAL A 97 -6.69 2.69 -7.61
N SER A 98 -6.89 1.44 -7.18
CA SER A 98 -6.51 0.25 -7.94
C SER A 98 -7.27 0.13 -9.26
N VAL A 99 -8.55 0.51 -9.29
CA VAL A 99 -9.36 0.52 -10.54
C VAL A 99 -8.94 1.64 -11.48
N LEU A 100 -8.58 2.81 -10.95
CA LEU A 100 -8.20 3.96 -11.76
C LEU A 100 -6.77 3.85 -12.31
N ASP A 101 -5.88 3.15 -11.61
CA ASP A 101 -4.50 2.86 -12.02
C ASP A 101 -3.74 4.09 -12.56
N GLN A 102 -3.78 5.19 -11.80
CA GLN A 102 -3.23 6.47 -12.21
C GLN A 102 -1.83 6.72 -11.62
N ASN A 103 -0.89 7.11 -12.47
CA ASN A 103 0.46 7.48 -12.04
C ASN A 103 0.52 8.93 -11.53
N VAL A 104 1.08 9.12 -10.33
CA VAL A 104 1.26 10.41 -9.66
C VAL A 104 2.64 11.02 -9.97
N ALA A 105 3.02 11.11 -11.25
CA ALA A 105 4.32 11.67 -11.64
C ALA A 105 4.26 13.19 -11.85
N THR A 106 3.25 13.65 -12.59
CA THR A 106 3.09 15.08 -12.89
C THR A 106 1.61 15.44 -13.06
N GLU A 107 1.26 16.69 -12.74
CA GLU A 107 -0.08 17.25 -12.96
C GLU A 107 -0.49 17.30 -14.44
N ARG A 108 0.47 17.11 -15.36
CA ARG A 108 0.20 17.10 -16.80
C ARG A 108 -0.36 15.77 -17.29
N HIS A 109 -0.14 14.69 -16.55
CA HIS A 109 -0.51 13.33 -16.97
C HIS A 109 -1.72 12.77 -16.23
N SER A 110 -1.95 13.18 -14.97
CA SER A 110 -3.10 12.74 -14.20
C SER A 110 -3.55 13.79 -13.18
N ILE A 111 -4.85 13.78 -12.88
CA ILE A 111 -5.44 14.57 -11.79
C ILE A 111 -4.93 14.11 -10.41
N ALA A 112 -4.32 12.93 -10.32
CA ALA A 112 -3.86 12.35 -9.07
C ALA A 112 -2.85 13.25 -8.33
N ALA A 113 -1.96 13.96 -9.04
CA ALA A 113 -1.03 14.91 -8.44
C ALA A 113 -1.74 16.13 -7.81
N PHE A 114 -2.81 16.61 -8.44
CA PHE A 114 -3.64 17.68 -7.87
C PHE A 114 -4.37 17.21 -6.61
N ILE A 115 -4.90 15.99 -6.61
CA ILE A 115 -5.55 15.39 -5.43
C ILE A 115 -4.54 15.25 -4.29
N GLU A 116 -3.32 14.80 -4.57
CA GLU A 116 -2.25 14.72 -3.57
C GLU A 116 -1.92 16.10 -2.96
N ALA A 117 -1.75 17.13 -3.79
CA ALA A 117 -1.51 18.50 -3.33
C ALA A 117 -2.65 19.03 -2.43
N GLN A 118 -3.89 18.68 -2.75
CA GLN A 118 -5.06 19.01 -1.92
C GLN A 118 -5.00 18.29 -0.56
N VAL A 119 -4.67 17.00 -0.54
CA VAL A 119 -4.52 16.22 0.70
C VAL A 119 -3.42 16.80 1.59
N LEU A 120 -2.27 17.19 1.01
CA LEU A 120 -1.18 17.83 1.76
C LEU A 120 -1.61 19.16 2.39
N THR A 121 -2.48 19.92 1.70
CA THR A 121 -3.09 21.14 2.24
C THR A 121 -4.00 20.82 3.44
N PHE A 122 -4.84 19.79 3.33
CA PHE A 122 -5.69 19.35 4.44
C PHE A 122 -4.88 18.90 5.66
N ILE A 123 -3.81 18.14 5.45
CA ILE A 123 -2.92 17.69 6.54
C ILE A 123 -2.24 18.90 7.20
N SER A 124 -1.73 19.85 6.41
CA SER A 124 -1.10 21.07 6.94
C SER A 124 -2.07 21.89 7.80
N ASN A 125 -3.33 22.01 7.35
CA ASN A 125 -4.39 22.68 8.10
C ASN A 125 -4.75 21.93 9.39
N LEU A 126 -4.86 20.60 9.33
CA LEU A 126 -5.14 19.74 10.49
C LEU A 126 -4.06 19.88 11.57
N LEU A 127 -2.80 19.97 11.15
CA LEU A 127 -1.63 20.18 12.02
C LEU A 127 -1.43 21.65 12.42
N LYS A 128 -2.26 22.57 11.92
CA LYS A 128 -2.18 24.03 12.18
C LYS A 128 -0.82 24.64 11.80
N LEU A 129 -0.25 24.17 10.70
CA LEU A 129 1.00 24.72 10.18
C LEU A 129 0.77 26.10 9.53
N PRO A 130 1.73 27.04 9.65
CA PRO A 130 1.70 28.31 8.93
C PRO A 130 1.47 28.14 7.42
N ALA A 131 0.43 28.80 6.92
CA ALA A 131 0.05 28.73 5.52
C ALA A 131 1.18 29.24 4.60
N GLY A 132 1.47 28.48 3.54
CA GLY A 132 2.49 28.83 2.55
C GLY A 132 3.95 28.65 3.01
N LEU A 133 4.19 28.30 4.28
CA LEU A 133 5.55 28.09 4.78
C LEU A 133 6.05 26.65 4.55
N PHE A 134 5.14 25.68 4.56
CA PHE A 134 5.47 24.26 4.46
C PHE A 134 4.99 23.66 3.15
N GLN A 135 5.78 22.73 2.61
CA GLN A 135 5.44 21.84 1.51
C GLN A 135 5.64 20.40 1.96
N GLY A 136 5.13 19.44 1.20
CA GLY A 136 5.25 18.02 1.54
C GLY A 136 5.07 17.12 0.33
N VAL A 137 5.22 15.83 0.60
CA VAL A 137 5.00 14.73 -0.35
C VAL A 137 4.45 13.54 0.43
N LEU A 138 3.48 12.81 -0.13
CA LEU A 138 3.06 11.55 0.47
C LEU A 138 4.09 10.48 0.14
N THR A 139 4.45 9.68 1.14
CA THR A 139 5.40 8.58 0.98
C THR A 139 4.73 7.27 1.37
N THR A 140 5.33 6.15 0.96
CA THR A 140 4.80 4.81 1.23
C THR A 140 4.77 4.44 2.72
N GLY A 141 5.51 5.16 3.57
CA GLY A 141 5.51 4.95 5.00
C GLY A 141 6.57 5.79 5.74
N ALA A 142 6.58 5.67 7.06
CA ALA A 142 7.41 6.50 7.95
C ALA A 142 8.91 6.40 7.64
N THR A 143 9.43 5.23 7.27
CA THR A 143 10.84 5.07 6.90
C THR A 143 11.22 5.90 5.68
N ALA A 144 10.39 5.90 4.63
CA ALA A 144 10.60 6.73 3.45
C ALA A 144 10.48 8.22 3.77
N ALA A 145 9.49 8.60 4.59
CA ALA A 145 9.34 9.98 5.08
C ALA A 145 10.59 10.47 5.85
N ASN A 146 11.13 9.65 6.76
CA ASN A 146 12.34 9.96 7.52
C ASN A 146 13.55 10.11 6.60
N LEU A 147 13.70 9.22 5.59
CA LEU A 147 14.78 9.33 4.62
C LEU A 147 14.70 10.63 3.83
N VAL A 148 13.51 10.99 3.34
CA VAL A 148 13.29 12.26 2.63
C VAL A 148 13.61 13.44 3.54
N GLY A 149 13.10 13.46 4.77
CA GLY A 149 13.35 14.53 5.73
C GLY A 149 14.84 14.70 6.08
N LEU A 150 15.54 13.60 6.35
CA LEU A 150 16.98 13.61 6.63
C LEU A 150 17.80 14.04 5.41
N SER A 151 17.39 13.61 4.21
CA SER A 151 18.07 14.01 2.97
C SER A 151 17.91 15.51 2.72
N SER A 152 16.72 16.06 2.90
CA SER A 152 16.47 17.50 2.79
C SER A 152 17.24 18.30 3.84
N ALA A 153 17.28 17.84 5.09
CA ALA A 153 18.05 18.48 6.16
C ALA A 153 19.56 18.45 5.88
N ARG A 154 20.07 17.35 5.32
CA ARG A 154 21.48 17.23 4.90
C ARG A 154 21.82 18.26 3.82
N GLU A 155 21.00 18.38 2.78
CA GLU A 155 21.23 19.40 1.74
C GLU A 155 21.20 20.81 2.32
N TRP A 156 20.22 21.12 3.18
CA TRP A 156 20.13 22.43 3.83
C TRP A 156 21.38 22.75 4.66
N CYS A 157 21.88 21.80 5.47
CA CYS A 157 23.13 21.97 6.22
C CYS A 157 24.34 22.21 5.29
N GLY A 158 24.40 21.50 4.16
CA GLY A 158 25.40 21.73 3.13
C GLY A 158 25.36 23.15 2.60
N GLU A 159 24.17 23.64 2.24
CA GLU A 159 23.97 25.02 1.77
C GLU A 159 24.43 26.05 2.79
N GLN A 160 24.13 25.84 4.09
CA GLN A 160 24.61 26.73 5.16
C GLN A 160 26.14 26.73 5.30
N ALA A 161 26.79 25.62 4.98
CA ALA A 161 28.26 25.48 4.99
C ALA A 161 28.92 25.89 3.66
N GLY A 162 28.14 26.30 2.64
CA GLY A 162 28.65 26.64 1.31
C GLY A 162 29.07 25.43 0.46
N VAL A 163 28.58 24.23 0.77
CA VAL A 163 28.91 22.97 0.08
C VAL A 163 27.66 22.36 -0.54
N SER A 164 27.75 21.89 -1.79
CA SER A 164 26.66 21.17 -2.44
C SER A 164 26.84 19.66 -2.28
N ILE A 165 26.21 19.10 -1.24
CA ILE A 165 26.35 17.68 -0.89
C ILE A 165 25.88 16.77 -2.03
N ALA A 166 24.75 17.08 -2.68
CA ALA A 166 24.27 16.32 -3.83
C ALA A 166 25.27 16.28 -5.01
N LYS A 167 26.00 17.37 -5.28
CA LYS A 167 27.00 17.42 -6.37
C LYS A 167 28.26 16.65 -6.03
N GLU A 168 28.68 16.63 -4.77
CA GLU A 168 29.85 15.85 -4.35
C GLU A 168 29.61 14.35 -4.49
N LEU A 169 28.39 13.87 -4.16
CA LEU A 169 28.02 12.46 -4.29
C LEU A 169 27.87 11.98 -5.74
N GLN A 170 27.71 12.89 -6.70
CA GLN A 170 27.65 12.56 -8.13
C GLN A 170 29.04 12.41 -8.77
N GLN A 171 30.11 12.75 -8.04
CA GLN A 171 31.45 12.47 -8.50
C GLN A 171 31.75 10.98 -8.29
N PRO A 172 32.39 10.30 -9.28
CA PRO A 172 32.78 8.91 -9.10
C PRO A 172 33.64 8.79 -7.84
N LEU A 173 33.31 7.80 -6.99
CA LEU A 173 34.13 7.44 -5.83
C LEU A 173 35.57 7.23 -6.33
N ARG A 174 36.50 8.07 -5.87
CA ARG A 174 37.92 7.96 -6.19
C ARG A 174 38.52 6.71 -5.57
#